data_AF-A0A7C5V0J4-F1
#
_entry.id   AF-A0A7C5V0J4-F1
#
_cell.length_a   1.000
_cell.length_b   1.000
_cell.length_c   1.000
_cell.angle_alpha   90.00
_cell.angle_beta   90.00
_cell.angle_gamma   90.00
#
_symmetry.space_group_name_H-M   'P 1'
#
loop_
_entity.id
_entity.type
_entity.pdbx_description
1 polymer ?
#
loop_
_entity_poly.entity_id
_entity_poly.type
_entity_poly.pdbx_seq_one_letter_code
_entity_poly.pdbx_strand_id
1 'polypeptide(L)'
;MRKRKCLAVTLAAVGLIILANPSAWAKRKQKAISPDDPTYMLYQLLDDSYGGKLTDFYLLAGVYPDPQDPSSQIQRVVRVDYDKNRFFGRLRIYVRGVSKLTPEQLKTYDAKQIYDFGEADIMEFEKIDPGPLGGTGDLFLKSTGGAPLAPAPITDQIAQQYNDLITKYILPALKKK
;
A
#
# COMPACT_ATOMS: atom_id res chain seq x y z
N MET A 1 5.58 -81.58 43.33
CA MET A 1 4.16 -81.60 43.76
C MET A 1 3.46 -80.35 43.25
N ARG A 2 2.31 -80.55 42.58
CA ARG A 2 1.36 -79.53 42.09
C ARG A 2 0.85 -78.60 43.21
N LYS A 3 0.53 -77.34 42.86
CA LYS A 3 -0.67 -76.55 43.23
C LYS A 3 -0.59 -75.19 42.49
N ARG A 4 -1.46 -74.87 41.50
CA ARG A 4 -2.81 -74.25 41.61
C ARG A 4 -2.73 -72.89 42.33
N LYS A 5 -3.28 -71.74 41.87
CA LYS A 5 -4.37 -71.37 40.94
C LYS A 5 -4.38 -69.82 40.80
N CYS A 6 -4.99 -69.32 39.71
CA CYS A 6 -5.85 -68.12 39.54
C CYS A 6 -5.36 -66.73 40.05
N LEU A 7 -5.30 -65.65 39.25
CA LEU A 7 -6.31 -64.91 38.46
C LEU A 7 -6.53 -63.53 39.11
N ALA A 8 -6.10 -62.44 38.47
CA ALA A 8 -6.72 -61.12 38.57
C ALA A 8 -6.13 -60.16 37.52
N VAL A 9 -7.04 -59.61 36.73
CA VAL A 9 -6.89 -58.58 35.70
C VAL A 9 -6.59 -57.22 36.33
N THR A 10 -5.77 -56.36 35.70
CA THR A 10 -5.93 -54.89 35.82
C THR A 10 -5.19 -54.11 34.72
N LEU A 11 -6.02 -53.48 33.88
CA LEU A 11 -5.92 -52.21 33.15
C LEU A 11 -4.58 -51.65 32.62
N ALA A 12 -4.64 -51.39 31.31
CA ALA A 12 -3.96 -50.41 30.48
C ALA A 12 -3.35 -49.16 31.17
N ALA A 13 -2.16 -48.77 30.70
CA ALA A 13 -1.79 -47.37 30.49
C ALA A 13 -0.68 -47.26 29.42
N VAL A 14 -1.09 -47.05 28.17
CA VAL A 14 -0.20 -46.50 27.14
C VAL A 14 -0.08 -45.00 27.42
N GLY A 15 1.12 -44.56 27.82
CA GLY A 15 1.41 -43.16 28.12
C GLY A 15 2.68 -42.71 27.44
N LEU A 16 2.68 -42.66 26.11
CA LEU A 16 3.75 -42.04 25.32
C LEU A 16 3.30 -40.62 24.98
N ILE A 17 3.48 -39.69 25.92
CA ILE A 17 3.30 -38.26 25.65
C ILE A 17 4.68 -37.69 25.32
N ILE A 18 4.95 -37.63 24.02
CA ILE A 18 5.99 -36.79 23.45
C ILE A 18 5.56 -35.35 23.73
N LEU A 19 6.26 -34.65 24.63
CA LEU A 19 6.18 -33.21 24.77
C LEU A 19 6.77 -32.58 23.51
N ALA A 20 5.98 -32.54 22.45
CA ALA A 20 6.21 -31.66 21.33
C ALA A 20 6.07 -30.23 21.87
N ASN A 21 7.18 -29.55 22.10
CA ASN A 21 7.21 -28.10 22.25
C ASN A 21 6.64 -27.54 20.94
N PRO A 22 5.40 -27.01 20.89
CA PRO A 22 5.06 -26.19 19.76
C PRO A 22 5.86 -24.92 20.00
N SER A 23 6.91 -24.72 19.22
CA SER A 23 7.45 -23.38 19.00
C SER A 23 6.25 -22.56 18.52
N ALA A 24 5.60 -21.89 19.46
CA ALA A 24 4.52 -20.97 19.21
C ALA A 24 5.16 -19.81 18.44
N TRP A 25 5.22 -19.95 17.12
CA TRP A 25 5.10 -18.81 16.23
C TRP A 25 3.72 -18.22 16.47
N ALA A 26 3.58 -17.52 17.60
CA ALA A 26 2.56 -16.53 17.76
C ALA A 26 2.82 -15.52 16.65
N LYS A 27 2.09 -15.64 15.53
CA LYS A 27 1.96 -14.56 14.56
C LYS A 27 1.70 -13.31 15.40
N ARG A 28 2.66 -12.38 15.43
CA ARG A 28 2.44 -11.06 16.04
C ARG A 28 1.11 -10.59 15.48
N LYS A 29 0.10 -10.43 16.33
CA LYS A 29 -1.16 -9.83 15.92
C LYS A 29 -0.77 -8.44 15.41
N GLN A 30 -0.86 -8.22 14.09
CA GLN A 30 -0.76 -6.87 13.55
C GLN A 30 -1.74 -6.01 14.34
N LYS A 31 -1.30 -4.82 14.76
CA LYS A 31 -2.20 -3.89 15.46
C LYS A 31 -3.45 -3.72 14.60
N ALA A 32 -4.63 -3.77 15.23
CA ALA A 32 -5.87 -3.50 14.52
C ALA A 32 -5.76 -2.12 13.87
N ILE A 33 -5.86 -2.09 12.54
CA ILE A 33 -5.84 -0.84 11.77
C ILE A 33 -7.22 -0.21 11.90
N SER A 34 -7.27 1.11 12.07
CA SER A 34 -8.54 1.83 12.16
C SER A 34 -9.34 1.66 10.87
N PRO A 35 -10.65 1.38 10.93
CA PRO A 35 -11.51 1.41 9.74
C PRO A 35 -11.52 2.77 9.03
N ASP A 36 -11.24 3.85 9.75
CA ASP A 36 -11.17 5.22 9.21
C ASP A 36 -9.79 5.58 8.64
N ASP A 37 -8.83 4.65 8.66
CA ASP A 37 -7.53 4.87 8.04
C ASP A 37 -7.67 4.99 6.50
N PRO A 38 -7.15 6.07 5.88
CA PRO A 38 -7.33 6.29 4.45
C PRO A 38 -6.78 5.16 3.58
N THR A 39 -5.64 4.58 3.95
CA THR A 39 -5.07 3.46 3.20
C THR A 39 -5.94 2.23 3.35
N TYR A 40 -6.38 1.92 4.58
CA TYR A 40 -7.27 0.80 4.82
C TYR A 40 -8.55 0.91 3.98
N MET A 41 -9.19 2.08 4.00
CA MET A 41 -10.37 2.35 3.17
C MET A 41 -10.09 2.18 1.67
N LEU A 42 -8.91 2.59 1.21
CA LEU A 42 -8.48 2.41 -0.18
C LEU A 42 -8.33 0.93 -0.53
N TYR A 43 -7.62 0.15 0.30
CA TYR A 43 -7.48 -1.29 0.09
C TYR A 43 -8.83 -2.00 0.06
N GLN A 44 -9.73 -1.68 0.99
CA GLN A 44 -11.08 -2.22 0.99
C GLN A 44 -11.82 -1.88 -0.31
N LEU A 45 -11.81 -0.61 -0.72
CA LEU A 45 -12.45 -0.18 -1.98
C LEU A 45 -11.90 -0.96 -3.18
N LEU A 46 -10.58 -1.11 -3.26
CA LEU A 46 -9.90 -1.81 -4.35
C LEU A 46 -10.25 -3.30 -4.36
N ASP A 47 -10.25 -3.95 -3.20
CA ASP A 47 -10.57 -5.36 -3.08
C ASP A 47 -12.06 -5.64 -3.38
N ASP A 48 -12.96 -4.84 -2.82
CA ASP A 48 -14.40 -5.08 -2.86
C ASP A 48 -15.04 -4.62 -4.18
N SER A 49 -14.62 -3.46 -4.71
CA SER A 49 -15.25 -2.82 -5.89
C SER A 49 -14.44 -2.98 -7.17
N TYR A 50 -13.13 -3.22 -7.07
CA TYR A 50 -12.22 -3.35 -8.21
C TYR A 50 -11.63 -4.77 -8.34
N GLY A 51 -12.17 -5.75 -7.60
CA GLY A 51 -11.74 -7.14 -7.67
C GLY A 51 -10.28 -7.37 -7.27
N GLY A 52 -9.73 -6.48 -6.43
CA GLY A 52 -8.35 -6.54 -5.98
C GLY A 52 -7.33 -6.12 -7.05
N LYS A 53 -7.75 -5.39 -8.10
CA LYS A 53 -6.85 -4.95 -9.16
C LYS A 53 -7.21 -3.56 -9.69
N LEU A 54 -6.22 -2.68 -9.71
CA LEU A 54 -6.26 -1.38 -10.36
C LEU A 54 -4.98 -1.20 -11.16
N THR A 55 -5.12 -1.01 -12.46
CA THR A 55 -3.98 -0.78 -13.37
C THR A 55 -4.30 0.40 -14.24
N ASP A 56 -3.29 1.22 -14.56
CA ASP A 56 -3.44 2.35 -15.47
C ASP A 56 -4.50 3.37 -14.99
N PHE A 57 -4.58 3.58 -13.67
CA PHE A 57 -5.45 4.60 -13.10
C PHE A 57 -4.71 5.94 -12.98
N TYR A 58 -5.02 6.86 -13.89
CA TYR A 58 -4.43 8.18 -13.95
C TYR A 58 -5.41 9.26 -13.46
N LEU A 59 -4.92 10.23 -12.68
CA LEU A 59 -5.71 11.37 -12.24
C LEU A 59 -4.87 12.64 -12.06
N LEU A 60 -5.53 13.80 -12.15
CA LEU A 60 -4.96 15.08 -11.75
C LEU A 60 -5.11 15.27 -10.24
N ALA A 61 -4.04 15.69 -9.57
CA ALA A 61 -3.97 15.82 -8.12
C ALA A 61 -3.63 17.25 -7.67
N GLY A 62 -4.28 18.24 -8.30
CA GLY A 62 -4.12 19.66 -7.98
C GLY A 62 -2.82 20.28 -8.46
N VAL A 63 -2.58 21.53 -8.07
CA VAL A 63 -1.37 22.29 -8.39
C VAL A 63 -0.57 22.60 -7.13
N TYR A 64 0.75 22.74 -7.26
CA TYR A 64 1.64 23.15 -6.18
C TYR A 64 2.76 24.06 -6.72
N PRO A 65 3.37 24.90 -5.88
CA PRO A 65 4.50 25.74 -6.30
C PRO A 65 5.68 24.88 -6.76
N ASP A 66 6.36 25.29 -7.83
CA ASP A 66 7.60 24.62 -8.24
C ASP A 66 8.69 24.85 -7.17
N PRO A 67 9.33 23.79 -6.65
CA PRO A 67 10.45 23.93 -5.71
C PRO A 67 11.66 24.69 -6.28
N GLN A 68 11.86 24.68 -7.61
CA GLN A 68 12.95 25.37 -8.29
C GLN A 68 12.61 26.82 -8.64
N ASP A 69 11.33 27.11 -8.92
CA ASP A 69 10.83 28.45 -9.18
C ASP A 69 9.48 28.67 -8.48
N PRO A 70 9.47 29.22 -7.24
CA PRO A 70 8.24 29.43 -6.48
C PRO A 70 7.21 30.35 -7.15
N SER A 71 7.61 31.11 -8.18
CA SER A 71 6.69 31.95 -8.96
C SER A 71 5.86 31.14 -9.97
N SER A 72 6.31 29.93 -10.28
CA SER A 72 5.64 29.01 -11.18
C SER A 72 4.84 27.93 -10.42
N GLN A 73 3.89 27.33 -11.12
CA GLN A 73 3.03 26.27 -10.57
C GLN A 73 3.17 25.01 -11.41
N ILE A 74 3.26 23.88 -10.71
CA ILE A 74 3.29 22.54 -11.29
C ILE A 74 1.91 21.91 -11.10
N GLN A 75 1.35 21.39 -12.18
CA GLN A 75 0.21 20.47 -12.17
C GLN A 75 0.70 19.09 -11.75
N ARG A 76 0.14 18.57 -10.66
CA ARG A 76 0.41 17.21 -10.19
C ARG A 76 -0.48 16.21 -10.94
N VAL A 77 0.13 15.13 -11.38
CA VAL A 77 -0.54 14.01 -12.05
C VAL A 77 -0.09 12.73 -11.38
N VAL A 78 -1.02 11.81 -11.16
CA VAL A 78 -0.79 10.59 -10.39
C VAL A 78 -1.18 9.39 -11.21
N ARG A 79 -0.35 8.34 -11.17
CA ARG A 79 -0.70 6.99 -11.59
C ARG A 79 -0.78 6.10 -10.36
N VAL A 80 -1.85 5.33 -10.22
CA VAL A 80 -2.03 4.36 -9.14
C VAL A 80 -2.11 2.97 -9.73
N ASP A 81 -1.27 2.07 -9.23
CA ASP A 81 -1.30 0.65 -9.57
C ASP A 81 -1.45 -0.19 -8.29
N TYR A 82 -2.28 -1.21 -8.36
CA TYR A 82 -2.51 -2.19 -7.30
C TYR A 82 -2.93 -3.53 -7.92
N ASP A 83 -2.33 -4.62 -7.46
CA ASP A 83 -2.78 -5.96 -7.82
C ASP A 83 -2.54 -6.89 -6.63
N LYS A 84 -3.62 -7.29 -5.97
CA LYS A 84 -3.61 -8.16 -4.79
C LYS A 84 -2.88 -9.48 -5.03
N ASN A 85 -2.90 -9.99 -6.26
CA ASN A 85 -2.34 -11.28 -6.63
C ASN A 85 -0.89 -11.19 -7.12
N ARG A 86 -0.36 -9.98 -7.33
CA ARG A 86 1.02 -9.76 -7.78
C ARG A 86 1.80 -8.96 -6.75
N PHE A 87 3.11 -9.22 -6.68
CA PHE A 87 4.04 -8.45 -5.85
C PHE A 87 3.56 -8.25 -4.39
N PHE A 88 2.87 -9.24 -3.83
CA PHE A 88 2.29 -9.22 -2.47
C PHE A 88 1.21 -8.15 -2.24
N GLY A 89 0.42 -7.79 -3.25
CA GLY A 89 -0.62 -6.77 -3.09
C GLY A 89 -0.04 -5.37 -2.89
N ARG A 90 1.10 -5.10 -3.54
CA ARG A 90 1.78 -3.82 -3.42
C ARG A 90 0.97 -2.73 -4.13
N LEU A 91 0.51 -1.75 -3.36
CA LEU A 91 0.00 -0.48 -3.85
C LEU A 91 1.17 0.41 -4.24
N ARG A 92 1.12 0.97 -5.44
CA ARG A 92 2.09 1.95 -5.94
C ARG A 92 1.38 3.22 -6.35
N ILE A 93 1.90 4.35 -5.88
CA ILE A 93 1.42 5.69 -6.26
C ILE A 93 2.61 6.44 -6.85
N TYR A 94 2.60 6.59 -8.17
CA TYR A 94 3.59 7.38 -8.90
C TYR A 94 3.07 8.78 -9.08
N VAL A 95 3.92 9.77 -8.88
CA VAL A 95 3.56 11.17 -9.04
C VAL A 95 4.52 11.83 -10.01
N ARG A 96 3.94 12.53 -10.98
CA ARG A 96 4.62 13.41 -11.93
C ARG A 96 4.20 14.85 -11.73
N GLY A 97 5.11 15.74 -12.14
CA GLY A 97 4.84 17.16 -12.27
C GLY A 97 4.93 17.56 -13.73
N VAL A 98 3.97 18.34 -14.20
CA VAL A 98 4.04 19.06 -15.47
C VAL A 98 3.75 20.54 -15.23
N SER A 99 4.21 21.43 -16.10
CA SER A 99 3.85 22.84 -16.00
C SER A 99 2.33 23.00 -15.90
N LYS A 100 1.87 23.97 -15.10
CA LYS A 100 0.43 24.22 -14.94
C LYS A 100 -0.25 24.35 -16.29
N LEU A 101 -1.24 23.49 -16.50
CA LEU A 101 -2.01 23.45 -17.73
C LEU A 101 -3.02 24.59 -17.79
N THR A 102 -3.26 25.10 -18.99
CA THR A 102 -4.36 26.05 -19.24
C THR A 102 -5.71 25.34 -19.17
N PRO A 103 -6.82 26.07 -18.95
CA PRO A 103 -8.17 25.49 -18.97
C PRO A 103 -8.49 24.77 -20.29
N GLU A 104 -7.95 25.22 -21.42
CA GLU A 104 -8.11 24.58 -22.73
C GLU A 104 -7.38 23.24 -22.76
N GLN A 105 -6.12 23.20 -22.31
CA GLN A 105 -5.34 21.96 -22.24
C GLN A 105 -6.00 20.92 -21.33
N LEU A 106 -6.58 21.33 -20.20
CA LEU A 106 -7.33 20.46 -19.28
C LEU A 106 -8.60 19.87 -19.90
N LYS A 107 -9.16 20.49 -20.94
CA LYS A 107 -10.31 19.96 -21.70
C LYS A 107 -9.88 19.08 -22.87
N THR A 108 -8.70 19.34 -23.42
CA THR A 108 -8.18 18.63 -24.60
C THR A 108 -7.55 17.29 -24.23
N TYR A 109 -6.81 17.23 -23.13
CA TYR A 109 -6.01 16.06 -22.77
C TYR A 109 -6.61 15.30 -21.59
N ASP A 110 -6.59 13.97 -21.68
CA ASP A 110 -6.93 13.12 -20.55
C ASP A 110 -5.76 13.00 -19.54
N ALA A 111 -6.03 12.46 -18.35
CA ALA A 111 -5.04 12.36 -17.29
C ALA A 111 -3.83 11.49 -17.66
N LYS A 112 -3.99 10.48 -18.54
CA LYS A 112 -2.89 9.64 -18.99
C LYS A 112 -1.98 10.40 -19.94
N GLN A 113 -2.56 11.09 -20.93
CA GLN A 113 -1.80 11.94 -21.84
C GLN A 113 -1.01 13.01 -21.08
N ILE A 114 -1.63 13.63 -20.07
CA ILE A 114 -0.96 14.61 -19.23
C ILE A 114 0.17 13.97 -18.41
N TYR A 115 -0.03 12.76 -17.89
CA TYR A 115 1.04 12.03 -17.19
C TYR A 115 2.22 11.72 -18.11
N ASP A 116 1.93 11.36 -19.36
CA ASP A 116 2.93 11.05 -20.39
C ASP A 116 3.70 12.31 -20.88
N PHE A 117 3.18 13.52 -20.66
CA PHE A 117 3.95 14.76 -20.87
C PHE A 117 5.06 14.95 -19.84
N GLY A 118 4.91 14.38 -18.65
CA GLY A 118 5.95 14.39 -17.63
C GLY A 118 7.06 13.41 -18.00
N GLU A 119 8.29 13.88 -18.09
CA GLU A 119 9.44 13.07 -18.51
C GLU A 119 9.80 11.98 -17.49
N ALA A 120 9.65 12.27 -16.20
CA ALA A 120 10.02 11.35 -15.12
C ALA A 120 9.12 11.50 -13.89
N ASP A 121 9.03 10.42 -13.12
CA ASP A 121 8.40 10.40 -11.80
C ASP A 121 9.25 11.18 -10.79
N ILE A 122 8.62 12.12 -10.09
CA ILE A 122 9.28 12.95 -9.08
C ILE A 122 9.25 12.30 -7.70
N MET A 123 8.25 11.44 -7.47
CA MET A 123 8.12 10.63 -6.27
C MET A 123 7.29 9.38 -6.52
N GLU A 124 7.53 8.36 -5.72
CA GLU A 124 6.78 7.12 -5.70
C GLU A 124 6.56 6.69 -4.25
N PHE A 125 5.35 6.21 -3.96
CA PHE A 125 5.02 5.55 -2.72
C PHE A 125 4.72 4.09 -3.00
N GLU A 126 5.33 3.18 -2.25
CA GLU A 126 4.97 1.77 -2.26
C GLU A 126 4.49 1.34 -0.88
N LYS A 127 3.38 0.59 -0.86
CA LYS A 127 2.78 0.06 0.36
C LYS A 127 2.32 -1.36 0.14
N ILE A 128 2.51 -2.22 1.15
CA ILE A 128 2.12 -3.64 1.09
C ILE A 128 0.97 -3.88 2.06
N ASP A 129 1.15 -3.45 3.30
CA ASP A 129 0.16 -3.61 4.36
C ASP A 129 -0.75 -2.38 4.46
N PRO A 130 -2.05 -2.57 4.71
CA PRO A 130 -2.95 -1.46 5.00
C PRO A 130 -2.52 -0.71 6.28
N GLY A 131 -3.02 0.52 6.45
CA GLY A 131 -2.70 1.40 7.58
C GLY A 131 -1.85 2.62 7.20
N PRO A 132 -1.34 3.36 8.20
CA PRO A 132 -0.52 4.55 7.95
C PRO A 132 0.78 4.22 7.22
N LEU A 133 1.31 5.19 6.46
CA LEU A 133 2.63 5.10 5.84
C LEU A 133 3.73 5.18 6.91
N GLY A 134 4.79 4.40 6.74
CA GLY A 134 5.95 4.35 7.65
C GLY A 134 6.09 3.01 8.39
N GLY A 135 5.26 2.02 8.02
CA GLY A 135 5.38 0.65 8.48
C GLY A 135 6.57 -0.08 7.86
N THR A 136 6.87 -1.27 8.38
CA THR A 136 7.88 -2.15 7.78
C THR A 136 7.46 -2.54 6.37
N GLY A 137 8.35 -2.34 5.38
CA GLY A 137 8.10 -2.67 3.99
C GLY A 137 7.47 -1.55 3.16
N ASP A 138 7.06 -0.45 3.79
CA ASP A 138 6.68 0.77 3.08
C ASP A 138 7.92 1.46 2.50
N LEU A 139 7.80 1.98 1.28
CA LEU A 139 8.87 2.72 0.62
C LEU A 139 8.36 4.07 0.13
N PHE A 140 9.24 5.06 0.26
CA PHE A 140 9.10 6.35 -0.39
C PHE A 140 10.34 6.58 -1.22
N LEU A 141 10.15 6.81 -2.52
CA LEU A 141 11.21 7.17 -3.45
C LEU A 141 11.00 8.61 -3.89
N LYS A 142 12.11 9.35 -4.03
CA LYS A 142 12.07 10.74 -4.46
C LYS A 142 13.21 11.03 -5.43
N SER A 143 12.90 11.78 -6.48
CA SER A 143 13.92 12.34 -7.38
C SER A 143 14.52 13.59 -6.74
N THR A 144 15.84 13.74 -6.85
CA THR A 144 16.56 14.94 -6.44
C THR A 144 17.31 15.51 -7.63
N GLY A 145 16.98 16.74 -8.03
CA GLY A 145 17.68 17.43 -9.13
C GLY A 145 17.60 16.72 -10.49
N GLY A 146 16.50 16.02 -10.78
CA GLY A 146 16.32 15.27 -12.03
C GLY A 146 17.02 13.90 -12.06
N ALA A 147 17.65 13.48 -10.95
CA ALA A 147 18.19 12.13 -10.84
C ALA A 147 17.07 11.06 -10.79
N PRO A 148 17.38 9.78 -11.07
CA PRO A 148 16.44 8.68 -10.88
C PRO A 148 15.86 8.64 -9.46
N LEU A 149 14.68 8.02 -9.33
CA LEU A 149 14.05 7.79 -8.04
C LEU A 149 14.99 6.97 -7.12
N ALA A 150 15.20 7.48 -5.91
CA ALA A 150 15.98 6.82 -4.87
C ALA A 150 15.20 6.77 -3.55
N PRO A 151 15.42 5.75 -2.70
CA PRO A 151 14.82 5.70 -1.37
C PRO A 151 15.12 6.94 -0.55
N ALA A 152 14.08 7.50 0.06
CA ALA A 152 14.15 8.67 0.91
C ALA A 152 13.42 8.42 2.25
N PRO A 153 13.77 9.14 3.33
CA PRO A 153 13.10 8.97 4.62
C PRO A 153 11.60 9.29 4.54
N ILE A 154 10.79 8.45 5.17
CA ILE A 154 9.37 8.71 5.41
C ILE A 154 9.27 9.59 6.67
N THR A 155 9.15 10.89 6.48
CA THR A 155 8.89 11.85 7.57
C THR A 155 7.39 12.07 7.76
N ASP A 156 6.98 12.72 8.86
CA ASP A 156 5.57 13.06 9.09
C ASP A 156 4.96 13.89 7.96
N GLN A 157 5.76 14.77 7.34
CA GLN A 157 5.34 15.56 6.17
C GLN A 157 5.06 14.67 4.96
N ILE A 158 5.91 13.67 4.72
CA ILE A 158 5.74 12.70 3.62
C ILE A 158 4.54 11.79 3.89
N ALA A 159 4.35 11.34 5.13
CA ALA A 159 3.18 10.58 5.54
C ALA A 159 1.88 11.39 5.35
N GLN A 160 1.89 12.67 5.72
CA GLN A 160 0.74 13.56 5.48
C GLN A 160 0.49 13.78 4.00
N GLN A 161 1.54 14.00 3.19
CA GLN A 161 1.40 14.16 1.75
C GLN A 161 0.79 12.91 1.09
N TYR A 162 1.21 11.72 1.52
CA TYR A 162 0.62 10.46 1.09
C TYR A 162 -0.86 10.36 1.46
N ASN A 163 -1.22 10.67 2.73
CA ASN A 163 -2.62 10.67 3.17
C ASN A 163 -3.47 11.68 2.38
N ASP A 164 -2.92 12.85 2.07
CA ASP A 164 -3.58 13.87 1.24
C ASP A 164 -3.83 13.36 -0.19
N LEU A 165 -2.87 12.67 -0.80
CA LEU A 165 -3.06 12.05 -2.12
C LEU A 165 -4.24 11.08 -2.11
N ILE A 166 -4.33 10.25 -1.08
CA ILE A 166 -5.41 9.28 -0.94
C ILE A 166 -6.75 9.97 -0.69
N THR A 167 -6.83 10.78 0.35
CA THR A 167 -8.10 11.33 0.86
C THR A 167 -8.68 12.40 -0.06
N LYS A 168 -7.84 13.27 -0.64
CA LYS A 168 -8.32 14.41 -1.45
C LYS A 168 -8.51 14.06 -2.91
N TYR A 169 -7.81 13.06 -3.43
CA TYR A 169 -7.76 12.78 -4.86
C TYR A 169 -8.12 11.34 -5.22
N ILE A 170 -7.38 10.34 -4.73
CA ILE A 170 -7.53 8.94 -5.20
C ILE A 170 -8.87 8.33 -4.77
N LEU A 171 -9.18 8.33 -3.47
CA LEU A 171 -10.43 7.77 -2.95
C LEU A 171 -11.67 8.45 -3.57
N PRO A 172 -11.77 9.80 -3.60
CA PRO A 172 -12.89 10.46 -4.25
C PRO A 172 -13.02 10.15 -5.74
N ALA A 173 -11.90 10.00 -6.46
CA ALA A 173 -11.93 9.68 -7.87
C ALA A 173 -12.40 8.25 -8.14
N LEU A 174 -11.95 7.29 -7.33
CA LEU A 174 -12.37 5.88 -7.44
C LEU A 174 -13.82 5.66 -7.02
N LYS A 175 -14.34 6.43 -6.06
CA LYS A 175 -15.76 6.32 -5.64
C LYS A 175 -16.76 6.90 -6.64
N LYS A 176 -16.30 7.72 -7.59
CA LYS A 176 -17.14 8.33 -8.63
C LYS A 176 -17.25 7.49 -9.90
N LYS A 177 -16.35 6.52 -10.07
CA LYS A 177 -16.39 5.56 -11.17
C LYS A 177 -17.29 4.39 -10.80
#